data_AF-A0A1D2R361-F1
#
_entry.id   AF-A0A1D2R361-F1
#
_cell.length_a   1.000
_cell.length_b   1.000
_cell.length_c   1.000
_cell.angle_alpha   90.00
_cell.angle_beta   90.00
_cell.angle_gamma   90.00
#
_symmetry.space_group_name_H-M   'P 1'
#
loop_
_entity.id
_entity.type
_entity.pdbx_description
1 polymer ?
#
loop_
_entity_poly.entity_id
_entity_poly.type
_entity_poly.pdbx_seq_one_letter_code
_entity_poly.pdbx_strand_id
1 'polypeptide(L)' 'MARFPEAEARLFKGVCMKCGARNPLGATICRRCGKVNKIRRKNKKRAAEAG' A
#
# COMPACT_ATOMS: atom_id res chain seq x y z
N MET A 1 23.22 0.90 4.90
CA MET A 1 22.04 1.78 4.92
C MET A 1 21.22 1.46 6.16
N ALA A 2 20.95 2.46 7.01
CA ALA A 2 20.11 2.26 8.19
C ALA A 2 18.70 1.82 7.77
N ARG A 3 18.24 0.69 8.33
CA ARG A 3 16.85 0.25 8.21
C ARG A 3 16.07 0.79 9.39
N PHE A 4 14.90 1.37 9.12
CA PHE A 4 14.01 1.93 10.13
C PHE A 4 12.74 1.08 10.17
N PRO A 5 12.63 0.09 11.07
CA PRO A 5 11.55 -0.89 11.06
C PRO A 5 10.15 -0.25 11.22
N GLU A 6 10.05 0.84 11.98
CA GLU A 6 8.80 1.56 12.21
C GLU A 6 8.31 2.28 10.93
N ALA A 7 9.25 2.83 10.15
CA ALA A 7 8.95 3.46 8.88
C ALA A 7 8.51 2.42 7.84
N GLU A 8 9.19 1.26 7.81
CA GLU A 8 8.85 0.15 6.92
C GLU A 8 7.42 -0.37 7.19
N ALA A 9 7.04 -0.56 8.45
CA ALA A 9 5.68 -0.99 8.82
C ALA A 9 4.58 -0.01 8.36
N ARG A 10 4.89 1.30 8.30
CA ARG A 10 3.94 2.34 7.86
C ARG A 10 3.96 2.59 6.34
N LEU A 11 5.05 2.27 5.65
CA LEU A 11 5.22 2.52 4.22
C LEU A 11 4.40 1.55 3.34
N PHE A 12 4.31 0.28 3.75
CA PHE A 12 3.58 -0.73 3.00
C PHE A 12 2.08 -0.56 3.23
N LYS A 13 1.38 -0.03 2.23
CA LYS A 13 -0.08 0.18 2.24
C LYS A 13 -0.72 -0.53 1.05
N GLY A 14 -1.97 -0.93 1.22
CA GLY A 14 -2.82 -1.36 0.11
C GLY A 14 -3.25 -0.15 -0.73
N VAL A 15 -3.40 -0.32 -2.04
CA VAL A 15 -3.90 0.71 -2.95
C VAL A 15 -5.16 0.19 -3.62
N CYS A 16 -6.23 0.97 -3.59
CA CYS A 16 -7.46 0.61 -4.29
C CYS A 16 -7.26 0.73 -5.81
N MET A 17 -7.63 -0.30 -6.55
CA MET A 17 -7.58 -0.33 -8.02
C MET A 17 -8.67 0.51 -8.69
N LYS A 18 -9.72 0.92 -7.96
CA LYS A 18 -10.78 1.77 -8.50
C LYS A 18 -10.51 3.27 -8.34
N CYS A 19 -10.07 3.68 -7.15
CA CYS A 19 -9.94 5.11 -6.81
C CYS A 19 -8.52 5.55 -6.39
N GLY A 20 -7.55 4.63 -6.38
CA GLY A 20 -6.16 4.94 -5.99
C GLY A 20 -5.94 5.22 -4.49
N ALA A 21 -6.97 5.13 -3.65
CA ALA A 21 -6.84 5.40 -2.22
C ALA A 21 -5.91 4.41 -1.52
N ARG A 22 -5.10 4.91 -0.56
CA ARG A 22 -4.22 4.11 0.29
C ARG A 22 -5.00 3.56 1.49
N ASN A 23 -5.11 2.25 1.57
CA ASN A 23 -5.78 1.49 2.63
C ASN A 23 -4.74 0.72 3.49
N PRO A 24 -5.09 0.35 4.73
CA PRO A 24 -4.20 -0.45 5.57
C PRO A 24 -3.95 -1.84 4.96
N LEU A 25 -2.85 -2.48 5.36
CA LEU A 25 -2.56 -3.86 4.99
C LEU A 25 -3.65 -4.76 5.56
N GLY A 26 -4.29 -5.57 4.70
CA GLY A 26 -5.39 -6.45 5.09
C GLY A 26 -6.79 -5.86 4.95
N ALA A 27 -6.93 -4.59 4.51
CA ALA A 27 -8.24 -4.04 4.20
C ALA A 27 -8.91 -4.82 3.06
N THR A 28 -10.12 -5.34 3.32
CA THR A 28 -11.00 -5.97 2.33
C THR A 28 -11.89 -4.94 1.62
N ILE A 29 -12.14 -3.78 2.25
CA ILE A 29 -13.01 -2.72 1.74
C ILE A 29 -12.23 -1.40 1.66
N CYS A 30 -12.38 -0.68 0.55
CA CYS A 30 -11.78 0.64 0.41
C CYS A 30 -12.53 1.69 1.26
N ARG A 31 -11.81 2.36 2.16
CA ARG A 31 -12.37 3.42 3.03
C ARG A 31 -12.87 4.67 2.29
N ARG A 32 -12.50 4.85 1.02
CA ARG A 32 -12.91 6.02 0.21
C ARG A 32 -14.07 5.73 -0.72
N CYS A 33 -14.05 4.58 -1.41
CA CYS A 33 -15.06 4.26 -2.45
C CYS A 33 -15.94 3.05 -2.13
N GLY A 34 -15.75 2.40 -0.97
CA GLY A 34 -16.56 1.27 -0.52
C GLY A 34 -16.38 -0.02 -1.32
N LYS A 35 -15.53 -0.07 -2.35
CA LYS A 35 -15.35 -1.29 -3.15
C LYS A 35 -14.64 -2.38 -2.35
N VAL A 36 -15.24 -3.57 -2.39
CA VAL A 36 -14.76 -4.81 -1.77
C VAL A 36 -13.75 -5.50 -2.69
N ASN A 37 -12.71 -6.11 -2.12
CA ASN A 37 -11.70 -6.96 -2.80
C ASN A 37 -10.99 -6.31 -3.99
N LYS A 38 -10.90 -4.97 -4.02
CA LYS A 38 -10.21 -4.20 -5.06
C LYS A 38 -8.93 -3.52 -4.53
N ILE A 39 -8.31 -4.07 -3.50
CA ILE A 39 -7.12 -3.48 -2.84
C ILE A 39 -5.90 -4.36 -3.15
N ARG A 40 -4.94 -3.79 -3.89
CA ARG A 40 -3.66 -4.45 -4.19
C ARG A 40 -2.58 -3.99 -3.21
N ARG A 41 -1.60 -4.83 -2.90
CA ARG A 41 -0.43 -4.39 -2.13
C ARG A 41 0.47 -3.51 -3.00
N LYS A 42 1.01 -2.44 -2.42
CA LYS A 42 2.09 -1.68 -3.08
C LYS A 42 3.37 -2.52 -3.08
N ASN A 43 4.10 -2.49 -4.19
CA ASN A 43 5.33 -3.29 -4.34
C ASN A 43 6.37 -2.88 -3.28
N LYS A 44 7.12 -3.86 -2.76
CA LYS A 44 8.14 -3.67 -1.73
C LYS A 44 9.44 -3.07 -2.29
N LYS A 45 9.63 -3.12 -3.62
CA LYS A 45 10.79 -2.53 -4.29
C LYS A 45 10.85 -1.02 -4.06
N ARG A 46 12.03 -0.51 -3.69
CA ARG A 46 12.28 0.93 -3.58
C ARG A 46 12.12 1.53 -4.99
N ALA A 47 11.39 2.63 -5.10
CA ALA A 47 11.20 3.32 -6.37
C ALA A 47 12.52 3.83 -6.99
N ALA A 48 13.63 3.78 -6.25
CA ALA A 48 14.97 4.20 -6.67
C ALA A 48 15.78 3.14 -7.44
N GLU A 49 15.30 1.89 -7.54
CA GLU A 49 15.96 0.81 -8.31
C GLU A 49 15.22 0.49 -9.62
N ALA A 50 14.53 1.47 -10.20
CA ALA A 50 14.13 1.43 -11.61
C ALA A 50 15.24 2.11 -12.42
N GLY A 51 16.36 1.40 -12.58
CA GLY A 51 17.38 1.67 -13.58
C GLY A 51 17.08 0.87 -14.83
#